data_AF-A0A1U7M9S6-F1
#
_entry.id   AF-A0A1U7M9S6-F1
#
_cell.length_a   1.000
_cell.length_b   1.000
_cell.length_c   1.000
_cell.angle_alpha   90.00
_cell.angle_beta   90.00
_cell.angle_gamma   90.00
#
_symmetry.space_group_name_H-M   'P 1'
#
loop_
_entity.id
_entity.type
_entity.pdbx_description
1 polymer ?
#
loop_
_entity_poly.entity_id
_entity_poly.type
_entity_poly.pdbx_seq_one_letter_code
_entity_poly.pdbx_strand_id
1 'polypeptide(L)'
;MLGVFDKALFATLLKKSMDIRTINEYGRQTMVSPSYISRLLRQLLPDPPSPEIIRKISNHARNDITYEQFMMAAGHIPCSAMERSSLKTDDEAVTTIKAIWEFMSQHNITLEELEQLLTILRIIRAK
;
A
#
# COMPACT_ATOMS: atom_id res chain seq x y z
N MET A 1 21.43 3.86 -15.07
CA MET A 1 21.86 3.85 -13.65
C MET A 1 20.71 3.29 -12.85
N LEU A 2 20.89 2.18 -12.14
CA LEU A 2 19.88 1.65 -11.21
C LEU A 2 19.64 2.67 -10.07
N GLY A 3 18.47 2.61 -9.45
CA GLY A 3 18.02 3.59 -8.46
C GLY A 3 18.82 3.52 -7.15
N VAL A 4 18.90 4.64 -6.43
CA VAL A 4 19.50 4.67 -5.09
C VAL A 4 18.58 3.95 -4.10
N PHE A 5 19.16 3.17 -3.16
CA PHE A 5 18.40 2.51 -2.10
C PHE A 5 17.76 3.54 -1.14
N ASP A 6 16.44 3.64 -1.16
CA ASP A 6 15.66 4.46 -0.24
C ASP A 6 15.33 3.68 1.04
N LYS A 7 16.19 3.84 2.05
CA LYS A 7 16.05 3.15 3.35
C LYS A 7 14.77 3.54 4.08
N ALA A 8 14.36 4.81 3.99
CA ALA A 8 13.20 5.33 4.70
C ALA A 8 11.91 4.78 4.10
N LEU A 9 11.81 4.77 2.77
CA LEU A 9 10.70 4.16 2.06
C LEU A 9 10.64 2.66 2.31
N PHE A 10 11.78 1.96 2.21
CA PHE A 10 11.83 0.52 2.45
C PHE A 10 11.39 0.16 3.87
N ALA A 11 11.87 0.88 4.89
CA ALA A 11 11.46 0.68 6.28
C ALA A 11 9.96 0.93 6.48
N THR A 12 9.39 1.95 5.81
CA THR A 12 7.96 2.24 5.84
C THR A 12 7.13 1.11 5.22
N LEU A 13 7.51 0.64 4.03
CA LEU A 13 6.85 -0.48 3.35
C LEU A 13 6.94 -1.75 4.19
N LEU A 14 8.11 -2.02 4.80
CA LEU A 14 8.33 -3.17 5.66
C LEU A 14 7.47 -3.11 6.93
N LYS A 15 7.35 -1.92 7.54
CA LYS A 15 6.49 -1.76 8.72
C LYS A 15 5.02 -1.95 8.37
N LYS A 16 4.58 -1.44 7.22
CA LYS A 16 3.21 -1.64 6.71
C LYS A 16 2.95 -3.10 6.35
N SER A 17 3.90 -3.78 5.71
CA SER A 17 3.76 -5.17 5.31
C SER A 17 3.59 -6.09 6.52
N MET A 18 4.21 -5.76 7.66
CA MET A 18 4.09 -6.50 8.91
C MET A 18 2.71 -6.38 9.56
N ASP A 19 2.01 -5.27 9.38
CA ASP A 19 0.73 -4.98 10.03
C ASP A 19 0.86 -5.09 11.57
N ILE A 20 -0.01 -5.83 12.26
CA ILE A 20 0.03 -6.03 13.72
C ILE A 20 1.10 -7.04 14.19
N ARG A 21 1.81 -7.71 13.27
CA ARG A 21 2.77 -8.78 13.62
C ARG A 21 4.03 -8.21 14.26
N THR A 22 4.57 -8.95 15.22
CA THR A 22 5.89 -8.65 15.79
C THR A 22 7.01 -9.00 14.82
N ILE A 23 8.21 -8.46 15.03
CA ILE A 23 9.41 -8.76 14.24
C ILE A 23 9.71 -10.27 14.26
N ASN A 24 9.56 -10.91 15.42
CA ASN A 24 9.80 -12.35 15.59
C ASN A 24 8.79 -13.19 14.80
N GLU A 25 7.50 -12.81 14.86
CA GLU A 25 6.44 -13.46 14.12
C GLU A 25 6.68 -13.37 12.61
N TYR A 26 6.96 -12.15 12.13
CA TYR A 26 7.17 -11.91 10.71
C TYR A 26 8.46 -12.56 10.19
N GLY A 27 9.53 -12.54 10.99
CA GLY A 27 10.78 -13.21 10.65
C GLY A 27 10.64 -14.72 10.52
N ARG A 28 9.85 -15.34 11.40
CA ARG A 28 9.55 -16.77 11.30
C ARG A 28 8.78 -17.11 10.02
N GLN A 29 7.76 -16.32 9.69
CA GLN A 29 6.92 -16.55 8.49
C GLN A 29 7.70 -16.36 7.19
N THR A 30 8.52 -15.31 7.12
CA THR A 30 9.33 -14.98 5.92
C THR A 30 10.61 -15.81 5.81
N MET A 31 10.98 -16.56 6.86
CA MET A 31 12.31 -17.18 7.00
C MET A 31 13.46 -16.18 6.90
N VAL A 32 13.22 -14.93 7.32
CA VAL A 32 14.24 -13.87 7.40
C VAL A 32 14.52 -13.59 8.88
N SER A 33 15.79 -13.53 9.27
CA SER A 33 16.12 -13.39 10.69
C SER A 33 15.48 -12.12 11.30
N PRO A 34 14.89 -12.20 12.50
CA PRO A 34 14.32 -11.06 13.20
C PRO A 34 15.32 -9.90 13.37
N SER A 35 16.59 -10.23 13.63
CA SER A 35 17.68 -9.24 13.73
C SER A 35 17.93 -8.50 12.41
N TYR A 36 17.78 -9.16 11.26
CA TYR A 36 17.91 -8.51 9.95
C TYR A 36 16.71 -7.59 9.66
N ILE A 37 15.48 -8.06 9.91
CA ILE A 37 14.26 -7.25 9.80
C ILE A 37 14.36 -6.02 10.72
N SER A 38 14.83 -6.19 11.94
CA SER A 38 15.03 -5.10 12.89
C SER A 38 16.02 -4.05 12.39
N ARG A 39 17.13 -4.48 11.77
CA ARG A 39 18.12 -3.57 11.17
C ARG A 39 17.56 -2.83 9.95
N LEU A 40 16.76 -3.49 9.11
CA LEU A 40 16.05 -2.86 8.00
C LEU A 40 15.08 -1.78 8.47
N LEU A 41 14.24 -2.09 9.47
CA LEU A 41 13.29 -1.13 10.06
C LEU A 41 13.98 0.09 10.67
N ARG A 42 15.16 -0.10 11.27
CA ARG A 42 15.99 0.95 11.86
C ARG A 42 16.94 1.62 10.87
N GLN A 43 16.89 1.26 9.58
CA GLN A 43 17.69 1.85 8.50
C GLN A 43 19.21 1.70 8.72
N LEU A 44 19.64 0.67 9.45
CA LEU A 44 21.03 0.46 9.84
C LEU A 44 21.88 -0.22 8.76
N LEU A 45 21.25 -0.75 7.70
CA LEU A 45 21.97 -1.41 6.62
C LEU A 45 22.38 -0.40 5.54
N PRO A 46 23.65 -0.41 5.09
CA PRO A 46 24.10 0.42 3.98
C PRO A 46 23.54 -0.09 2.65
N ASP A 47 23.52 -1.41 2.48
CA ASP A 47 23.15 -2.07 1.23
C ASP A 47 21.68 -2.50 1.23
N PRO A 48 21.02 -2.48 0.06
CA PRO A 48 19.67 -3.00 -0.08
C PRO A 48 19.64 -4.52 0.12
N PRO A 49 18.52 -5.07 0.61
CA PRO A 49 18.32 -6.52 0.61
C PRO A 49 18.30 -7.07 -0.82
N SER A 50 18.76 -8.31 -1.00
CA SER A 50 18.74 -8.96 -2.31
C SER A 50 17.30 -9.21 -2.80
N PRO A 51 17.08 -9.32 -4.13
CA PRO A 51 15.76 -9.66 -4.68
C PRO A 51 15.14 -10.93 -4.07
N GLU A 52 15.96 -11.94 -3.74
CA GLU A 52 15.48 -13.15 -3.08
C GLU A 52 14.91 -12.88 -1.68
N ILE A 53 15.59 -12.03 -0.88
CA ILE A 53 15.12 -11.65 0.45
C ILE A 53 13.86 -10.78 0.34
N ILE A 54 13.82 -9.88 -0.63
CA ILE A 54 12.63 -9.05 -0.90
C ILE A 54 11.44 -9.94 -1.24
N ARG A 55 11.61 -10.96 -2.08
CA ARG A 55 10.56 -11.94 -2.42
C ARG A 55 10.05 -12.69 -1.18
N LYS A 56 10.93 -13.11 -0.28
CA LYS A 56 10.56 -13.76 0.98
C LYS A 56 9.68 -12.85 1.85
N ILE A 57 10.03 -11.57 1.94
CA ILE A 57 9.28 -10.56 2.69
C ILE A 57 7.91 -10.29 2.02
N SER A 58 7.90 -10.05 0.72
CA SER A 58 6.69 -9.68 -0.04
C SER A 58 5.65 -10.80 -0.07
N ASN A 59 6.07 -12.06 -0.14
CA ASN A 59 5.14 -13.21 -0.16
C ASN A 59 4.27 -13.33 1.10
N HIS A 60 4.71 -12.75 2.21
CA HIS A 60 3.96 -12.72 3.47
C HIS A 60 3.52 -11.30 3.84
N ALA A 61 3.66 -10.33 2.94
CA ALA A 61 3.24 -8.96 3.16
C ALA A 61 1.71 -8.84 3.28
N ARG A 62 1.28 -7.88 4.09
CA ARG A 62 -0.12 -7.43 4.19
C ARG A 62 -0.22 -5.98 3.72
N ASN A 63 -1.44 -5.44 3.67
CA ASN A 63 -1.71 -4.05 3.28
C ASN A 63 -1.30 -3.74 1.83
N ASP A 64 -1.53 -4.70 0.93
CA ASP A 64 -1.29 -4.59 -0.52
C ASP A 64 0.14 -4.17 -0.90
N ILE A 65 1.10 -4.47 -0.02
CA ILE A 65 2.52 -4.20 -0.30
C ILE A 65 3.07 -5.27 -1.23
N THR A 66 3.49 -4.86 -2.44
CA THR A 66 3.94 -5.79 -3.47
C THR A 66 5.46 -5.94 -3.53
N TYR A 67 5.92 -6.97 -4.24
CA TYR A 67 7.34 -7.20 -4.51
C TYR A 67 7.98 -6.02 -5.25
N GLU A 68 7.27 -5.45 -6.22
CA GLU A 68 7.70 -4.34 -7.05
C GLU A 68 7.93 -3.08 -6.20
N GLN A 69 7.05 -2.83 -5.22
CA GLN A 69 7.21 -1.70 -4.30
C GLN A 69 8.49 -1.80 -3.48
N PHE A 70 8.80 -2.99 -2.97
CA PHE A 70 10.06 -3.22 -2.28
C PHE A 70 11.28 -3.15 -3.22
N MET A 71 11.17 -3.66 -4.44
CA MET A 71 12.24 -3.62 -5.44
C MET A 71 12.56 -2.18 -5.87
N MET A 72 11.55 -1.33 -6.04
CA MET A 72 11.71 0.10 -6.29
C MET A 72 12.39 0.78 -5.11
N ALA A 73 11.90 0.55 -3.89
CA ALA A 73 12.49 1.14 -2.69
C ALA A 73 13.94 0.67 -2.47
N ALA A 74 14.25 -0.57 -2.83
CA ALA A 74 15.59 -1.15 -2.78
C ALA A 74 16.52 -0.66 -3.90
N GLY A 75 16.01 0.08 -4.89
CA GLY A 75 16.79 0.58 -6.03
C GLY A 75 17.07 -0.44 -7.13
N HIS A 76 16.50 -1.66 -7.03
CA HIS A 76 16.71 -2.74 -8.02
C HIS A 76 15.98 -2.49 -9.34
N ILE A 77 14.88 -1.72 -9.31
CA ILE A 77 14.14 -1.29 -10.50
C ILE A 77 13.89 0.21 -10.44
N PRO A 78 13.84 0.89 -11.60
CA PRO A 78 13.52 2.31 -11.63
C PRO A 78 12.13 2.55 -11.05
N CYS A 79 12.01 3.61 -10.26
CA CYS A 79 10.72 4.14 -9.84
C CYS A 79 10.09 4.86 -11.05
N SER A 80 9.53 4.11 -12.00
CA SER A 80 8.58 4.68 -12.93
C SER A 80 7.39 5.09 -12.07
N ALA A 81 7.21 6.40 -11.90
CA ALA A 81 6.20 7.04 -11.05
C ALA A 81 5.06 6.08 -10.71
N MET A 82 5.12 5.51 -9.50
CA MET A 82 4.12 4.59 -9.01
C MET A 82 2.76 5.29 -9.12
N GLU A 83 1.97 4.90 -10.13
CA GLU A 83 0.58 5.26 -10.22
C GLU A 83 -0.05 4.87 -8.89
N ARG A 84 -0.52 5.88 -8.16
CA ARG A 84 -1.29 5.70 -6.93
C ARG A 84 -2.63 5.05 -7.28
N SER A 85 -2.65 3.78 -7.64
CA SER A 85 -3.88 3.00 -7.60
C SER A 85 -3.54 1.52 -7.60
N SER A 86 -3.62 0.92 -6.42
CA SER A 86 -3.94 -0.50 -6.31
C SER A 86 -4.95 -0.67 -5.19
N LEU A 87 -6.04 0.09 -5.28
CA LEU A 87 -7.34 -0.53 -5.05
C LEU A 87 -7.65 -1.24 -6.36
N LYS A 88 -7.70 -2.57 -6.36
CA LYS A 88 -8.49 -3.28 -7.38
C LYS A 88 -9.96 -3.00 -7.08
N THR A 89 -10.38 -1.75 -7.27
CA THR A 89 -11.78 -1.45 -7.46
C THR A 89 -12.11 -1.98 -8.84
N ASP A 90 -13.09 -2.86 -8.93
CA ASP A 90 -13.63 -3.35 -10.20
C ASP A 90 -13.78 -2.16 -11.16
N ASP A 91 -13.41 -2.32 -12.44
CA ASP A 91 -13.42 -1.23 -13.43
C ASP A 91 -14.76 -0.47 -13.46
N GLU A 92 -15.86 -1.17 -13.14
CA GLU A 92 -17.20 -0.64 -13.00
C GLU A 92 -17.39 0.27 -11.77
N ALA A 93 -16.83 -0.09 -10.61
CA ALA A 93 -16.86 0.73 -9.40
C ALA A 93 -16.07 2.04 -9.59
N VAL A 94 -14.90 1.97 -10.23
CA VAL A 94 -14.09 3.16 -10.55
C VAL A 94 -14.85 4.07 -11.51
N THR A 95 -15.48 3.50 -12.54
CA THR A 95 -16.27 4.26 -13.52
C THR A 95 -17.46 4.95 -12.85
N THR A 96 -18.14 4.26 -11.95
CA THR A 96 -19.27 4.81 -11.20
C THR A 96 -18.84 5.95 -10.28
N ILE A 97 -17.74 5.78 -9.54
CA ILE A 97 -17.21 6.83 -8.64
C ILE A 97 -16.83 8.09 -9.43
N LYS A 98 -16.18 7.92 -10.59
CA LYS A 98 -15.83 9.04 -11.48
C LYS A 98 -17.07 9.77 -11.98
N ALA A 99 -18.10 9.05 -12.41
CA ALA A 99 -19.34 9.65 -12.88
C ALA A 99 -20.06 10.44 -11.78
N ILE A 100 -20.09 9.91 -10.55
CA ILE A 100 -20.68 10.60 -9.39
C ILE A 100 -19.91 11.89 -9.09
N TRP A 101 -18.58 11.84 -9.08
CA TRP A 101 -17.75 13.03 -8.83
C TRP A 101 -17.99 14.13 -9.87
N GLU A 102 -18.00 13.75 -11.15
CA GLU A 102 -18.25 14.69 -12.26
C GLU A 102 -19.62 15.36 -12.10
N PHE A 103 -20.65 14.57 -11.81
CA PHE A 103 -21.99 15.07 -11.53
C PHE A 103 -22.02 16.03 -10.33
N MET A 104 -21.37 15.66 -9.22
CA MET A 104 -21.29 16.53 -8.03
C MET A 104 -20.60 17.85 -8.34
N SER A 105 -19.54 17.82 -9.15
CA SER A 105 -18.77 19.00 -9.54
C SER A 105 -19.60 19.93 -10.44
N GLN A 106 -20.34 19.39 -11.40
CA GLN A 106 -21.21 20.17 -12.31
C GLN A 106 -22.39 20.82 -11.59
N HIS A 107 -22.90 20.18 -10.55
CA HIS A 107 -24.06 20.65 -9.79
C HIS A 107 -23.68 21.35 -8.48
N ASN A 108 -22.38 21.59 -8.23
CA ASN A 108 -21.86 22.20 -7.00
C ASN A 108 -22.37 21.52 -5.72
N ILE A 109 -22.52 20.20 -5.77
CA ILE A 109 -23.00 19.37 -4.66
C ILE A 109 -21.82 19.09 -3.74
N THR A 110 -21.99 19.39 -2.47
CA THR A 110 -20.99 19.14 -1.44
C THR A 110 -21.03 17.69 -0.94
N LEU A 111 -19.93 17.23 -0.34
CA LEU A 111 -19.86 15.91 0.28
C LEU A 111 -20.90 15.75 1.41
N GLU A 112 -21.18 16.82 2.15
CA GLU A 112 -22.15 16.83 3.25
C GLU A 112 -23.58 16.58 2.75
N GLU A 113 -23.98 17.22 1.65
CA GLU A 113 -25.28 17.01 1.01
C GLU A 113 -25.43 15.57 0.50
N LEU A 114 -24.37 14.97 -0.03
CA LEU A 114 -24.37 13.57 -0.45
C LEU A 114 -24.57 12.61 0.74
N GLU A 115 -23.89 12.85 1.86
CA GLU A 115 -24.04 12.05 3.08
C GLU A 115 -25.46 12.11 3.64
N GLN A 116 -26.09 13.29 3.59
CA GLN A 116 -27.48 13.48 3.98
C GLN A 116 -28.44 12.66 3.09
N LEU A 117 -28.25 12.70 1.76
CA LEU A 117 -29.06 11.92 0.81
C LEU A 117 -28.91 10.41 1.02
N LEU A 118 -27.68 9.91 1.23
CA LEU A 118 -27.43 8.50 1.52
C LEU A 118 -28.10 8.05 2.82
N THR A 119 -28.13 8.94 3.82
CA THR A 119 -28.82 8.69 5.10
C THR A 119 -30.33 8.54 4.89
N ILE A 120 -30.94 9.43 4.11
CA ILE A 120 -32.37 9.36 3.77
C ILE A 120 -32.71 8.07 3.01
N LEU A 121 -31.90 7.70 2.01
CA LEU A 121 -32.11 6.47 1.23
C LEU A 121 -32.02 5.21 2.09
N ARG A 122 -31.09 5.16 3.05
CA ARG A 122 -30.98 4.06 4.02
C ARG A 122 -32.23 3.93 4.89
N ILE A 123 -32.80 5.05 5.32
CA ILE A 123 -34.03 5.08 6.12
C ILE A 123 -35.23 4.59 5.30
N ILE A 124 -35.35 5.02 4.05
CA ILE A 124 -36.46 4.63 3.17
C ILE A 124 -36.37 3.14 2.83
N ARG A 125 -35.17 2.61 2.59
CA ARG A 125 -34.95 1.20 2.22
C ARG A 125 -35.11 0.21 3.38
N ALA A 126 -35.12 0.69 4.62
CA ALA A 126 -35.28 -0.13 5.82
C ALA A 126 -36.74 -0.23 6.33
N LYS A 127 -37.69 0.44 5.67
CA LYS A 127 -39.14 0.32 5.89
C LYS A 127 -39.78 -0.53 4.80
#